data_AF-A0A2S2P4X7-F1
#
_entry.id   AF-A0A2S2P4X7-F1
#
_cell.length_a   1.000
_cell.length_b   1.000
_cell.length_c   1.000
_cell.angle_alpha   90.00
_cell.angle_beta   90.00
_cell.angle_gamma   90.00
#
_symmetry.space_group_name_H-M   'P 1'
#
loop_
_entity.id
_entity.type
_entity.pdbx_description
1 polymer ?
#
loop_
_entity_poly.entity_id
_entity_poly.type
_entity_poly.pdbx_seq_one_letter_code
_entity_poly.pdbx_strand_id
1 'polypeptide(L)'
;MYLLVPYPEIEDVPNSFVKFRLVERVQRLDLWLSQNFIVPQKTPVKTNGQDSWKVAISSLRDSSLTCVSFEKEVLFIYSVNISLTADIVQTLASYLNLDKIDVS
;
A
#
# COMPACT_ATOMS: atom_id res chain seq x y z
N MET A 1 -9.60 7.12 10.09
CA MET A 1 -9.12 8.32 9.37
C MET A 1 -7.63 8.16 9.23
N TYR A 2 -7.13 8.25 8.00
CA TYR A 2 -5.76 7.90 7.64
C TYR A 2 -5.10 9.05 6.92
N LEU A 3 -3.79 9.19 7.08
CA LEU A 3 -2.98 10.22 6.45
C LEU A 3 -1.84 9.56 5.67
N LEU A 4 -1.62 9.99 4.42
CA LEU A 4 -0.43 9.60 3.69
C LEU A 4 0.77 10.37 4.24
N VAL A 5 1.79 9.61 4.61
CA VAL A 5 3.04 10.13 5.18
C VAL A 5 4.22 9.71 4.28
N PRO A 6 5.38 10.39 4.37
CA PRO A 6 6.58 9.93 3.71
C PRO A 6 6.89 8.48 4.10
N TYR A 7 7.34 7.68 3.12
CA TYR A 7 7.77 6.32 3.41
C TYR A 7 8.96 6.35 4.38
N PRO A 8 8.91 5.61 5.51
CA PRO A 8 9.94 5.67 6.54
C PRO A 8 11.23 4.98 6.09
N GLU A 9 12.29 5.08 6.89
CA GLU A 9 13.48 4.26 6.69
C GLU A 9 13.19 2.79 7.00
N ILE A 10 14.02 1.86 6.49
CA ILE A 10 13.76 0.42 6.56
C ILE A 10 13.61 -0.07 8.02
N GLU A 11 14.34 0.55 8.96
CA GLU A 11 14.33 0.20 10.38
C GLU A 11 12.99 0.53 11.08
N ASP A 12 12.22 1.46 10.52
CA ASP A 12 10.95 1.94 11.06
C ASP A 12 9.74 1.25 10.40
N VAL A 13 9.96 0.36 9.42
CA VAL A 13 8.90 -0.41 8.77
C VAL A 13 8.39 -1.51 9.70
N PRO A 14 7.07 -1.71 9.85
CA PRO A 14 6.54 -2.80 10.66
C PRO A 14 7.06 -4.18 10.21
N ASN A 15 7.48 -5.02 11.16
CA ASN A 15 7.99 -6.37 10.86
C ASN A 15 6.90 -7.35 10.38
N SER A 16 5.64 -7.11 10.74
CA SER A 16 4.51 -7.93 10.31
C SER A 16 4.06 -7.49 8.92
N PHE A 17 3.98 -8.44 7.99
CA PHE A 17 3.54 -8.17 6.63
C PHE A 17 2.70 -9.29 6.05
N VAL A 18 1.89 -8.92 5.08
CA VAL A 18 1.28 -9.86 4.12
C VAL A 18 1.82 -9.55 2.74
N LYS A 19 1.98 -10.59 1.92
CA LYS A 19 2.34 -10.40 0.52
C LYS A 19 1.44 -11.23 -0.40
N PHE A 20 1.26 -10.74 -1.61
CA PHE A 20 0.56 -11.48 -2.65
C PHE A 20 1.08 -11.07 -4.02
N ARG A 21 0.91 -11.99 -4.97
CA ARG A 21 1.25 -11.73 -6.37
C ARG A 21 0.17 -10.85 -6.99
N LEU A 22 0.60 -9.77 -7.63
CA LEU A 22 -0.25 -8.83 -8.32
C LEU A 22 0.41 -8.42 -9.65
N VAL A 23 -0.12 -8.94 -10.75
CA VAL A 23 0.39 -8.62 -12.10
C VAL A 23 -0.31 -7.34 -12.57
N GLU A 24 0.17 -6.19 -12.11
CA GLU A 24 -0.42 -4.89 -12.43
C GLU A 24 0.59 -3.78 -12.71
N ARG A 25 0.09 -2.72 -13.35
CA ARG A 25 0.87 -1.51 -13.63
C ARG A 25 0.88 -0.58 -12.43
N VAL A 26 2.04 -0.03 -12.10
CA VAL A 26 2.22 0.97 -11.02
C VAL A 26 1.23 2.14 -11.16
N GLN A 27 0.96 2.60 -12.38
CA GLN A 27 0.04 3.72 -12.63
C GLN A 27 -1.40 3.41 -12.17
N ARG A 28 -1.84 2.14 -12.18
CA ARG A 28 -3.15 1.75 -11.66
C ARG A 28 -3.18 1.76 -10.14
N LEU A 29 -2.07 1.42 -9.48
CA LEU A 29 -1.93 1.53 -8.03
C LEU A 29 -1.97 3.00 -7.58
N ASP A 30 -1.33 3.88 -8.34
CA ASP A 30 -1.40 5.33 -8.10
C ASP A 30 -2.82 5.88 -8.27
N LEU A 31 -3.51 5.48 -9.33
CA LEU A 31 -4.88 5.89 -9.54
C LEU A 31 -5.80 5.38 -8.43
N TRP A 32 -5.66 4.11 -8.04
CA TRP A 32 -6.37 3.53 -6.90
C TRP A 32 -6.09 4.32 -5.60
N LEU A 33 -4.83 4.62 -5.31
CA LEU A 33 -4.45 5.38 -4.12
C LEU A 33 -5.10 6.75 -4.10
N SER A 34 -5.08 7.47 -5.23
CA SER A 34 -5.69 8.80 -5.34
C SER A 34 -7.22 8.82 -5.20
N GLN A 35 -7.89 7.71 -5.54
CA GLN A 35 -9.34 7.56 -5.40
C GLN A 35 -9.76 7.19 -3.98
N ASN A 36 -8.92 6.44 -3.25
CA ASN A 36 -9.27 5.90 -1.93
C ASN A 36 -8.67 6.73 -0.78
N PHE A 37 -7.61 7.49 -1.03
CA PHE A 37 -6.92 8.29 -0.02
C PHE A 37 -6.79 9.75 -0.45
N ILE A 38 -6.83 10.65 0.52
CA ILE A 38 -6.50 12.06 0.30
C ILE A 38 -4.98 12.12 0.12
N VAL A 39 -4.51 12.24 -1.11
CA VAL A 39 -3.09 12.35 -1.43
C VAL A 39 -2.62 13.79 -1.25
N PRO A 40 -1.75 14.10 -0.28
CA PRO A 40 -1.09 15.40 -0.24
C PRO A 40 -0.35 15.65 -1.56
N GLN A 41 -0.46 16.86 -2.13
CA GLN A 41 0.20 17.21 -3.41
C GLN A 41 1.74 17.03 -3.43
N LYS A 42 2.36 16.76 -2.27
CA LYS A 42 3.81 16.61 -2.10
C LYS A 42 4.27 15.20 -1.73
N THR A 43 3.37 14.23 -1.61
CA THR A 43 3.79 12.86 -1.25
C THR A 43 4.50 12.23 -2.46
N PRO A 44 5.81 11.96 -2.37
CA PRO A 44 6.50 11.36 -3.48
C PRO A 44 6.10 9.89 -3.54
N VAL A 45 5.26 9.54 -4.50
CA VAL A 45 5.27 8.19 -5.06
C VAL A 45 6.61 8.08 -5.81
N LYS A 46 7.69 7.79 -5.09
CA LYS A 46 9.04 7.71 -5.65
C LYS A 46 9.26 6.29 -6.18
N THR A 47 9.12 6.17 -7.49
CA THR A 47 9.57 5.08 -8.35
C THR A 47 11.08 5.21 -8.53
N ASN A 48 11.88 4.45 -7.78
CA ASN A 48 13.28 4.26 -8.15
C ASN A 48 13.30 3.16 -9.22
N GLY A 49 13.21 3.56 -10.50
CA GLY A 49 13.03 2.64 -11.63
C GLY A 49 11.56 2.31 -11.86
N GLN A 50 11.17 2.10 -13.12
CA GLN A 50 9.78 2.08 -13.62
C GLN A 50 8.85 1.02 -12.97
N ASP A 51 9.37 0.14 -12.13
CA ASP A 51 8.65 -1.04 -11.61
C ASP A 51 8.52 -1.10 -10.08
N SER A 52 8.86 -0.03 -9.34
CA SER A 52 8.73 0.00 -7.87
C SER A 52 7.78 1.09 -7.39
N TRP A 53 6.87 0.76 -6.49
CA TRP A 53 5.90 1.70 -5.93
C TRP A 53 5.83 1.54 -4.42
N LYS A 54 5.79 2.64 -3.67
CA LYS A 54 5.80 2.63 -2.20
C LYS A 54 4.94 3.74 -1.63
N VAL A 55 4.18 3.42 -0.59
CA VAL A 55 3.36 4.38 0.16
C VAL A 55 3.36 4.03 1.64
N ALA A 56 3.28 5.03 2.50
CA ALA A 56 3.08 4.85 3.93
C ALA A 56 1.84 5.60 4.39
N ILE A 57 1.06 4.92 5.23
CA ILE A 57 -0.24 5.36 5.72
C ILE A 57 -0.16 5.34 7.25
N SER A 58 -0.36 6.50 7.87
CA SER A 58 -0.47 6.61 9.32
C SER A 58 -1.94 6.73 9.72
N SER A 59 -2.33 5.95 10.73
CA SER A 59 -3.67 6.03 11.33
C SER A 59 -3.72 7.17 12.33
N LEU A 60 -4.70 8.06 12.18
CA LEU A 60 -4.91 9.18 13.10
C LEU A 60 -5.59 8.75 14.42
N ARG A 61 -6.01 7.47 14.54
CA ARG A 61 -6.70 6.96 15.73
C ARG A 61 -5.74 6.38 16.76
N ASP A 62 -4.72 5.67 16.30
CA ASP A 62 -3.80 4.88 17.13
C ASP A 62 -2.32 5.10 16.76
N SER A 63 -2.05 6.04 15.84
CA SER A 63 -0.71 6.33 15.32
C SER A 63 -0.02 5.13 14.66
N SER A 64 -0.75 4.06 14.36
CA SER A 64 -0.19 2.88 13.70
C SER A 64 0.25 3.22 12.27
N LEU A 65 1.38 2.65 11.88
CA LEU A 65 1.96 2.82 10.54
C LEU A 65 1.66 1.59 9.69
N THR A 66 1.23 1.83 8.46
CA THR A 66 1.06 0.81 7.42
C THR A 66 1.87 1.21 6.21
N CYS A 67 2.88 0.41 5.88
CA CYS A 67 3.71 0.63 4.70
C CYS A 67 3.31 -0.36 3.62
N VAL A 68 3.04 0.13 2.42
CA VAL A 68 2.75 -0.71 1.26
C VAL A 68 3.87 -0.52 0.24
N SER A 69 4.39 -1.61 -0.29
CA SER A 69 5.36 -1.58 -1.38
C SER A 69 4.99 -2.59 -2.45
N PHE A 70 5.16 -2.20 -3.70
CA PHE A 70 4.98 -3.04 -4.86
C PHE A 70 6.30 -3.11 -5.62
N GLU A 71 6.78 -4.31 -5.87
CA GLU A 71 7.98 -4.56 -6.67
C GLU A 71 7.88 -5.93 -7.32
N LYS A 72 8.35 -6.07 -8.56
CA LYS A 72 8.43 -7.36 -9.28
C LYS A 72 7.11 -8.15 -9.27
N GLU A 73 5.98 -7.49 -9.51
CA GLU A 73 4.63 -8.09 -9.48
C GLU A 73 4.20 -8.64 -8.11
N VAL A 74 4.81 -8.18 -7.02
CA VAL A 74 4.45 -8.57 -5.66
C VAL A 74 4.11 -7.32 -4.86
N LEU A 75 2.92 -7.33 -4.25
CA LEU A 75 2.52 -6.32 -3.28
C LEU A 75 2.85 -6.82 -1.87
N PHE A 76 3.51 -5.99 -1.08
CA PHE A 76 3.79 -6.17 0.32
C PHE A 76 3.04 -5.11 1.11
N ILE A 77 2.31 -5.54 2.14
CA ILE A 77 1.63 -4.65 3.08
C ILE A 77 2.19 -4.95 4.46
N TYR A 78 3.02 -4.06 4.97
CA TYR A 78 3.60 -4.08 6.31
C TYR A 78 2.66 -3.33 7.25
N SER A 79 2.02 -4.04 8.17
CA SER A 79 1.10 -3.45 9.13
C SER A 79 0.91 -4.37 10.32
N VAL A 80 0.68 -3.76 11.48
CA VAL A 80 0.17 -4.45 12.68
C VAL A 80 -1.36 -4.43 12.74
N ASN A 81 -2.01 -3.64 11.87
CA ASN A 81 -3.46 -3.48 11.85
C ASN A 81 -4.08 -4.40 10.79
N ILE A 82 -4.60 -5.54 11.24
CA ILE A 82 -5.21 -6.54 10.35
C ILE A 82 -6.46 -6.01 9.65
N SER A 83 -7.26 -5.16 10.31
CA SER A 83 -8.48 -4.61 9.74
C SER A 83 -8.16 -3.69 8.57
N LEU A 84 -7.21 -2.77 8.74
CA LEU A 84 -6.76 -1.89 7.65
C LEU A 84 -6.12 -2.69 6.51
N THR A 85 -5.34 -3.73 6.84
CA THR A 85 -4.74 -4.62 5.85
C THR A 85 -5.82 -5.31 5.01
N ALA A 86 -6.86 -5.85 5.66
CA ALA A 86 -7.99 -6.48 4.98
C ALA A 86 -8.75 -5.47 4.09
N ASP A 87 -9.01 -4.26 4.59
CA ASP A 87 -9.68 -3.20 3.84
C ASP A 87 -8.88 -2.81 2.58
N ILE A 88 -7.55 -2.68 2.69
CA ILE A 88 -6.66 -2.40 1.56
C ILE A 88 -6.75 -3.53 0.52
N VAL A 89 -6.62 -4.79 0.95
CA VAL A 89 -6.67 -5.94 0.04
C VAL A 89 -8.03 -6.01 -0.67
N GLN A 90 -9.13 -5.84 0.06
CA GLN A 90 -10.48 -5.93 -0.49
C GLN A 90 -10.82 -4.79 -1.45
N THR A 91 -10.47 -3.55 -1.09
CA THR A 91 -10.69 -2.38 -1.96
C THR A 91 -9.83 -2.44 -3.21
N LEU A 92 -8.59 -2.93 -3.10
CA LEU A 92 -7.71 -3.14 -4.25
C LEU A 92 -8.23 -4.27 -5.15
N ALA A 93 -8.66 -5.40 -4.58
CA ALA A 93 -9.28 -6.50 -5.31
C ALA A 93 -10.49 -6.02 -6.12
N SER A 94 -11.38 -5.26 -5.46
CA SER A 94 -12.58 -4.70 -6.07
C SER A 94 -12.24 -3.71 -7.19
N TYR A 95 -11.26 -2.84 -6.97
CA TYR A 95 -10.83 -1.85 -7.98
C TYR A 95 -10.22 -2.51 -9.23
N LEU A 96 -9.49 -3.60 -9.04
CA LEU A 96 -8.83 -4.33 -10.12
C LEU A 96 -9.71 -5.41 -10.75
N ASN A 97 -10.94 -5.60 -10.25
CA ASN A 97 -11.85 -6.68 -10.64
C ASN A 97 -11.18 -8.07 -10.51
N LEU A 98 -10.55 -8.33 -9.37
CA LEU A 98 -9.94 -9.63 -9.07
C LEU A 98 -10.94 -10.54 -8.35
N ASP A 99 -11.25 -11.69 -8.95
CA ASP A 99 -12.14 -12.69 -8.36
C ASP A 99 -11.46 -13.48 -7.22
N LYS A 100 -10.12 -13.58 -7.25
CA LYS A 100 -9.33 -14.30 -6.26
C LYS A 100 -7.97 -13.65 -6.05
N ILE A 101 -7.57 -13.50 -4.79
CA ILE A 101 -6.21 -13.12 -4.40
C ILE A 101 -5.66 -14.25 -3.53
N ASP A 102 -4.53 -14.82 -3.95
CA ASP A 102 -3.79 -15.78 -3.12
C ASP A 102 -2.77 -15.01 -2.26
N VAL A 103 -3.08 -14.89 -0.98
CA VAL A 103 -2.22 -14.25 0.04
C VAL A 103 -1.29 -15.31 0.63
N SER A 104 0.01 -15.00 0.73
CA SER A 104 1.06 -15.91 1.21
C SER A 104 1.87 -15.32 2.36
#